data_AF-C4YSA0-F1
#
_entry.id   AF-C4YSA0-F1
#
_cell.length_a   1.000
_cell.length_b   1.000
_cell.length_c   1.000
_cell.angle_alpha   90.00
_cell.angle_beta   90.00
_cell.angle_gamma   90.00
#
_symmetry.space_group_name_H-M   'P 1'
#
loop_
_entity.id
_entity.type
_entity.pdbx_description
1 polymer ?
#
loop_
_entity_poly.entity_id
_entity_poly.type
_entity_poly.pdbx_seq_one_letter_code
_entity_poly.pdbx_strand_id
1 'polypeptide(L)'
;MMALFDDENNNNNNNNNNNNNNNKEKNNSNPLESSPKNYKQFVPYYTNSLSTIYHLTKINRIVNKIINNFGNFVGTIGNISQYSETNKVMKSLKNSSTKINQKILEAICATWVNDCSQFYELEDWTLDKQNNKYNNNNNKNNNNNNNSGNAKCTKLMNVIQCYQLYVLLKISNLVIHDQSSDYNVVAVYPSKRMLVSIEIQFMRSLNIIVDSMMKKYNLDRQISQQSSNSMDDSNAKNLQVFKILTMNNFDKLSRIIYPELLLQFDKFFDKDLSKQNLKLFADIDKASLTIIDDILNIEKLYIAQTVNKFFHTTTGAKAKAKAKAKGTNISYTSPQVLKVDGFVYEILIHFVKLINKIKPLTNEEVFVTIINELQLNLLKNILDNTRQILLKSSLAYVNLKLDANFILLVFEKSKLLQLNDSSYKILQILLNEIDNKNNELFNDKNQQFNYSKKDFDEILQLNMQDSANEFSCF
;
A
#
# COMPACT_ATOMS: atom_id res chain seq x y z
N MET A 1 -24.29 33.04 65.99
CA MET A 1 -23.16 33.29 65.07
C MET A 1 -23.43 32.48 63.81
N MET A 2 -23.77 33.02 62.65
CA MET A 2 -24.09 34.38 62.22
C MET A 2 -24.95 34.14 60.98
N ALA A 3 -26.19 34.59 61.02
CA ALA A 3 -27.09 34.63 59.88
C ALA A 3 -26.75 35.89 59.07
N LEU A 4 -26.74 35.79 57.75
CA LEU A 4 -26.98 36.89 56.83
C LEU A 4 -27.69 36.28 55.60
N PHE A 5 -29.01 36.29 55.70
CA PHE A 5 -29.90 36.41 54.55
C PHE A 5 -29.99 37.91 54.26
N ASP A 6 -29.76 38.32 53.02
CA ASP A 6 -30.30 39.57 52.49
C ASP A 6 -30.81 39.30 51.07
N ASP A 7 -32.13 39.49 50.98
CA ASP A 7 -32.89 40.21 49.96
C ASP A 7 -33.20 39.64 48.57
N GLU A 8 -34.51 39.49 48.44
CA GLU A 8 -35.38 39.26 47.30
C GLU A 8 -35.30 40.33 46.19
N ASN A 9 -35.72 39.89 45.00
CA ASN A 9 -36.50 40.63 44.00
C ASN A 9 -35.93 41.97 43.45
N ASN A 10 -35.57 42.02 42.17
CA ASN A 10 -36.55 42.16 41.07
C ASN A 10 -35.87 42.34 39.71
N ASN A 11 -36.56 41.84 38.68
CA ASN A 11 -36.33 41.97 37.25
C ASN A 11 -35.61 43.24 36.76
N ASN A 12 -34.58 43.05 35.92
CA ASN A 12 -34.57 43.65 34.57
C ASN A 12 -33.49 43.05 33.66
N ASN A 13 -33.96 42.51 32.53
CA ASN A 13 -33.36 42.48 31.20
C ASN A 13 -31.83 42.48 31.08
N ASN A 14 -31.26 41.32 30.77
CA ASN A 14 -30.45 41.11 29.56
C ASN A 14 -29.87 39.68 29.58
N ASN A 15 -30.37 38.82 28.70
CA ASN A 15 -29.56 37.80 28.01
C ASN A 15 -30.41 37.11 26.94
N ASN A 16 -30.51 37.78 25.80
CA ASN A 16 -30.70 37.12 24.52
C ASN A 16 -29.46 36.29 24.20
N ASN A 17 -29.68 35.21 23.45
CA ASN A 17 -28.71 34.26 22.88
C ASN A 17 -28.30 33.11 23.81
N ASN A 18 -29.10 32.04 23.81
CA ASN A 18 -28.63 30.75 23.30
C ASN A 18 -29.79 29.77 23.10
N ASN A 19 -29.60 28.90 22.10
CA ASN A 19 -30.43 27.76 21.69
C ASN A 19 -31.59 28.03 20.71
N ASN A 20 -31.20 28.28 19.46
CA ASN A 20 -31.82 27.61 18.31
C ASN A 20 -30.90 27.70 17.08
N ASN A 21 -29.74 27.02 17.16
CA ASN A 21 -28.96 26.72 15.95
C ASN A 21 -29.54 25.44 15.31
N ASN A 22 -30.67 25.62 14.63
CA ASN A 22 -30.91 24.87 13.41
C ASN A 22 -29.69 25.08 12.52
N ASN A 23 -28.90 24.02 12.32
CA ASN A 23 -27.86 23.97 11.32
C ASN A 23 -28.50 24.25 9.95
N LYS A 24 -28.55 25.52 9.58
CA LYS A 24 -28.47 25.96 8.19
C LYS A 24 -27.16 25.39 7.69
N GLU A 25 -27.24 24.21 7.06
CA GLU A 25 -26.23 23.73 6.14
C GLU A 25 -25.93 24.89 5.19
N LYS A 26 -24.80 25.57 5.45
CA LYS A 26 -24.20 26.47 4.49
C LYS A 26 -23.86 25.59 3.29
N ASN A 27 -24.75 25.62 2.30
CA ASN A 27 -24.52 25.21 0.92
C ASN A 27 -23.40 26.07 0.30
N ASN A 28 -22.19 25.97 0.84
CA ASN A 28 -20.97 26.21 0.08
C ASN A 28 -20.59 24.86 -0.52
N SER A 29 -21.37 24.42 -1.51
CA SER A 29 -20.94 23.34 -2.37
C SER A 29 -19.69 23.82 -3.11
N ASN A 30 -18.54 23.31 -2.71
CA ASN A 30 -17.35 23.39 -3.56
C ASN A 30 -17.77 22.78 -4.91
N PRO A 31 -17.72 23.50 -6.04
CA PRO A 31 -18.07 22.94 -7.35
C PRO A 31 -17.21 21.73 -7.72
N LEU A 32 -16.12 21.53 -6.98
CA LEU A 32 -15.17 20.44 -7.08
C LEU A 32 -15.59 19.17 -6.31
N GLU A 33 -16.48 19.29 -5.30
CA GLU A 33 -17.03 18.19 -4.50
C GLU A 33 -18.45 17.80 -4.95
N SER A 34 -18.66 17.71 -6.27
CA SER A 34 -19.93 17.28 -6.83
C SER A 34 -20.18 15.79 -6.53
N SER A 35 -21.14 15.50 -5.65
CA SER A 35 -21.66 14.14 -5.41
C SER A 35 -22.71 13.79 -6.47
N PRO A 36 -22.84 12.51 -6.88
CA PRO A 36 -23.94 12.06 -7.75
C PRO A 36 -25.33 12.47 -7.23
N LYS A 37 -25.49 12.60 -5.90
CA LYS A 37 -26.71 13.06 -5.24
C LYS A 37 -27.14 14.48 -5.66
N ASN A 38 -26.24 15.30 -6.20
CA ASN A 38 -26.55 16.66 -6.65
C ASN A 38 -27.23 16.67 -8.03
N TYR A 39 -27.26 15.54 -8.75
CA TYR A 39 -27.79 15.43 -10.12
C TYR A 39 -28.99 14.48 -10.23
N LYS A 40 -29.67 14.19 -9.11
CA LYS A 40 -30.86 13.31 -9.02
C LYS A 40 -31.97 13.63 -10.03
N GLN A 41 -32.00 14.86 -10.54
CA GLN A 41 -32.98 15.35 -11.51
C GLN A 41 -32.85 14.63 -12.87
N PHE A 42 -31.65 14.16 -13.23
CA PHE A 42 -31.40 13.51 -14.53
C PHE A 42 -30.42 12.34 -14.47
N VAL A 43 -29.83 12.05 -13.30
CA VAL A 43 -29.06 10.84 -13.03
C VAL A 43 -29.79 10.02 -11.95
N PRO A 44 -30.27 8.81 -12.26
CA PRO A 44 -30.94 7.95 -11.29
C PRO A 44 -30.05 7.59 -10.09
N TYR A 45 -30.69 7.21 -8.98
CA TYR A 45 -29.99 6.67 -7.82
C TYR A 45 -29.25 5.37 -8.20
N TYR A 46 -28.02 5.20 -7.70
CA TYR A 46 -27.17 4.02 -7.94
C TYR A 46 -26.69 3.83 -9.38
N THR A 47 -26.71 4.87 -10.22
CA THR A 47 -26.15 4.78 -11.57
C THR A 47 -24.63 4.71 -11.53
N ASN A 48 -24.04 3.79 -12.29
CA ASN A 48 -22.59 3.73 -12.50
C ASN A 48 -22.14 4.73 -13.59
N SER A 49 -20.86 5.03 -13.60
CA SER A 49 -20.21 5.95 -14.53
C SER A 49 -20.34 5.51 -15.99
N LEU A 50 -20.23 4.21 -16.29
CA LEU A 50 -20.27 3.69 -17.65
C LEU A 50 -21.62 3.93 -18.32
N SER A 51 -22.71 3.59 -17.63
CA SER A 51 -24.08 3.84 -18.06
C SER A 51 -24.36 5.34 -18.15
N THR A 52 -23.89 6.12 -17.16
CA THR A 52 -24.04 7.57 -17.13
C THR A 52 -23.37 8.22 -18.35
N ILE A 53 -22.12 7.85 -18.63
CA ILE A 53 -21.37 8.31 -19.80
C ILE A 53 -22.11 7.92 -21.08
N TYR A 54 -22.54 6.66 -21.22
CA TYR A 54 -23.20 6.18 -22.44
C TYR A 54 -24.49 6.96 -22.73
N HIS A 55 -25.40 7.04 -21.76
CA HIS A 55 -26.70 7.69 -21.94
C HIS A 55 -26.60 9.21 -22.01
N LEU A 56 -25.82 9.85 -21.12
CA LEU A 56 -25.67 11.30 -21.14
C LEU A 56 -24.90 11.79 -22.35
N THR A 57 -23.95 11.02 -22.89
CA THR A 57 -23.29 11.37 -24.17
C THR A 57 -24.29 11.37 -25.32
N LYS A 58 -25.20 10.40 -25.36
CA LYS A 58 -26.27 10.35 -26.38
C LYS A 58 -27.22 11.54 -26.24
N ILE A 59 -27.63 11.87 -25.02
CA ILE A 59 -28.48 13.04 -24.74
C ILE A 59 -27.77 14.34 -25.12
N ASN A 60 -26.49 14.50 -24.75
CA ASN A 60 -25.68 15.67 -25.07
C ASN A 60 -25.62 15.91 -26.60
N ARG A 61 -25.41 14.86 -27.38
CA ARG A 61 -25.40 14.96 -28.86
C ARG A 61 -26.75 15.41 -29.42
N ILE A 62 -27.86 14.90 -28.89
CA ILE A 62 -29.21 15.31 -29.33
C ILE A 62 -29.44 16.77 -28.98
N VAL A 63 -29.12 17.18 -27.75
CA VAL A 63 -29.29 18.57 -27.29
C VAL A 63 -28.42 19.53 -28.10
N ASN A 64 -27.15 19.21 -28.33
CA ASN A 64 -26.25 20.03 -29.14
C ASN A 64 -26.75 20.17 -30.58
N LYS A 65 -27.28 19.10 -31.19
CA LYS A 65 -27.88 19.16 -32.53
C LYS A 65 -29.10 20.08 -32.57
N ILE A 66 -29.98 19.98 -31.56
CA ILE A 66 -31.16 20.85 -31.45
C ILE A 66 -30.72 22.31 -31.30
N ILE A 67 -29.78 22.60 -30.41
CA ILE A 67 -29.30 23.97 -30.16
C ILE A 67 -28.62 24.58 -31.39
N ASN A 68 -27.80 23.82 -32.12
CA ASN A 68 -27.19 24.29 -33.37
C ASN A 68 -28.24 24.54 -34.46
N ASN A 69 -29.25 23.68 -34.59
CA ASN A 69 -30.36 23.91 -35.53
C ASN A 69 -31.14 25.19 -35.19
N PHE A 70 -31.43 25.44 -33.91
CA PHE A 70 -32.01 26.70 -33.45
C PHE A 70 -31.10 27.89 -33.74
N GLY A 71 -29.79 27.74 -33.58
CA GLY A 71 -28.78 28.73 -33.96
C GLY A 71 -28.85 29.10 -35.43
N ASN A 72 -28.89 28.11 -36.32
CA ASN A 72 -29.02 28.32 -37.77
C ASN A 72 -30.33 29.04 -38.11
N PHE A 73 -31.44 28.66 -37.48
CA PHE A 73 -32.73 29.31 -37.68
C PHE A 73 -32.72 30.78 -37.26
N VAL A 74 -32.20 31.07 -36.05
CA VAL A 74 -32.08 32.44 -35.52
C VAL A 74 -31.12 33.28 -36.37
N GLY A 75 -29.99 32.72 -36.79
CA GLY A 75 -29.03 33.41 -37.66
C GLY A 75 -29.61 33.73 -39.03
N THR A 76 -30.35 32.78 -39.63
CA THR A 76 -31.02 32.97 -40.93
C THR A 76 -32.10 34.04 -40.85
N ILE A 77 -32.96 34.00 -39.82
CA ILE A 77 -33.99 35.04 -39.61
C ILE A 77 -33.34 36.39 -39.34
N GLY A 78 -32.30 36.44 -38.50
CA GLY A 78 -31.60 37.69 -38.19
C GLY A 78 -31.00 38.36 -39.41
N ASN A 79 -30.40 37.58 -40.32
CA ASN A 79 -29.85 38.09 -41.57
C ASN A 79 -30.93 38.56 -42.56
N ILE A 80 -32.07 37.86 -42.63
CA ILE A 80 -33.17 38.22 -43.54
C ILE A 80 -33.97 39.43 -43.01
N SER A 81 -34.21 39.48 -41.70
CA SER A 81 -35.12 40.46 -41.08
C SER A 81 -34.41 41.67 -40.46
N GLN A 82 -33.07 41.69 -40.43
CA GLN A 82 -32.26 42.69 -39.71
C GLN A 82 -32.69 42.91 -38.25
N TYR A 83 -33.18 41.85 -37.60
CA TYR A 83 -33.70 41.95 -36.25
C TYR A 83 -32.59 42.32 -35.25
N SER A 84 -32.72 43.48 -34.62
CA SER A 84 -31.67 44.10 -33.77
C SER A 84 -31.27 43.25 -32.55
N GLU A 85 -32.16 42.40 -32.06
CA GLU A 85 -31.96 41.57 -30.87
C GLU A 85 -31.38 40.17 -31.16
N THR A 86 -31.17 39.82 -32.44
CA THR A 86 -30.62 38.51 -32.86
C THR A 86 -29.32 38.17 -32.12
N ASN A 87 -28.43 39.14 -31.95
CA ASN A 87 -27.16 38.96 -31.26
C ASN A 87 -27.34 38.62 -29.77
N LYS A 88 -28.36 39.18 -29.09
CA LYS A 88 -28.64 38.86 -27.68
C LYS A 88 -29.17 37.43 -27.54
N VAL A 89 -30.07 37.01 -28.44
CA VAL A 89 -30.60 35.64 -28.46
C VAL A 89 -29.49 34.63 -28.75
N MET A 90 -28.63 34.90 -29.74
CA MET A 90 -27.48 34.07 -30.07
C MET A 90 -26.52 33.91 -28.88
N LYS A 91 -26.23 35.01 -28.17
CA LYS A 91 -25.39 34.98 -26.95
C LYS A 91 -26.05 34.15 -25.83
N SER A 92 -27.37 34.27 -25.66
CA SER A 92 -28.13 33.47 -24.69
C SER A 92 -28.11 31.98 -25.01
N LEU A 93 -28.23 31.61 -26.29
CA LEU A 93 -28.12 30.23 -26.77
C LEU A 93 -26.73 29.64 -26.51
N LYS A 94 -25.66 30.38 -26.82
CA LYS A 94 -24.27 29.98 -26.54
C LYS A 94 -24.03 29.76 -25.04
N ASN A 95 -24.53 30.66 -24.20
CA ASN A 95 -24.43 30.54 -22.75
C ASN A 95 -25.22 29.34 -22.21
N SER A 96 -26.41 29.08 -22.74
CA SER A 96 -27.24 27.94 -22.34
C SER A 96 -26.60 26.61 -22.75
N SER A 97 -26.08 26.51 -23.97
CA SER A 97 -25.33 25.34 -24.42
C SER A 97 -24.13 25.04 -23.51
N THR A 98 -23.33 26.07 -23.21
CA THR A 98 -22.16 25.92 -22.33
C THR A 98 -22.56 25.40 -20.95
N LYS A 99 -23.64 25.95 -20.36
CA LYS A 99 -24.14 25.53 -19.04
C LYS A 99 -24.65 24.09 -19.05
N ILE A 100 -25.38 23.69 -20.08
CA ILE A 100 -25.91 22.32 -20.19
C ILE A 100 -24.76 21.32 -20.33
N ASN A 101 -23.83 21.58 -21.25
CA ASN A 101 -22.70 20.69 -21.50
C ASN A 101 -21.80 20.58 -20.27
N GLN A 102 -21.59 21.69 -19.55
CA GLN A 102 -20.86 21.68 -18.29
C GLN A 102 -21.60 20.85 -17.22
N LYS A 103 -22.92 20.98 -17.08
CA LYS A 103 -23.69 20.21 -16.09
C LYS A 103 -23.70 18.71 -16.38
N ILE A 104 -23.80 18.33 -17.65
CA ILE A 104 -23.69 16.94 -18.08
C ILE A 104 -22.30 16.38 -17.75
N LEU A 105 -21.24 17.14 -18.05
CA LEU A 105 -19.88 16.73 -17.73
C LEU A 105 -19.68 16.58 -16.21
N GLU A 106 -20.12 17.56 -15.40
CA GLU A 106 -19.99 17.49 -13.94
C GLU A 106 -20.69 16.25 -13.37
N ALA A 107 -21.87 15.89 -13.90
CA ALA A 107 -22.59 14.70 -13.49
C ALA A 107 -21.84 13.39 -13.83
N ILE A 108 -21.26 13.33 -15.04
CA ILE A 108 -20.39 12.21 -15.45
C ILE A 108 -19.19 12.10 -14.51
N CYS A 109 -18.47 13.20 -14.28
CA CYS A 109 -17.31 13.22 -13.40
C CYS A 109 -17.65 12.81 -11.96
N ALA A 110 -18.80 13.25 -11.44
CA ALA A 110 -19.27 12.84 -10.12
C ALA A 110 -19.48 11.33 -10.01
N THR A 111 -20.10 10.70 -11.02
CA THR A 111 -20.27 9.23 -11.05
C THR A 111 -18.95 8.49 -11.26
N TRP A 112 -18.06 9.01 -12.10
CA TRP A 112 -16.72 8.44 -12.34
C TRP A 112 -15.89 8.39 -11.05
N VAL A 113 -15.83 9.50 -10.31
CA VAL A 113 -15.14 9.60 -9.03
C VAL A 113 -15.76 8.67 -7.99
N ASN A 114 -17.10 8.59 -7.95
CA ASN A 114 -17.81 7.69 -7.06
C ASN A 114 -17.46 6.23 -7.32
N ASP A 115 -17.46 5.79 -8.59
CA ASP A 115 -17.10 4.41 -8.95
C ASP A 115 -15.66 4.08 -8.58
N CYS A 116 -14.71 4.99 -8.78
CA CYS A 116 -13.32 4.82 -8.36
C CYS A 116 -13.20 4.56 -6.85
N SER A 117 -14.06 5.20 -6.04
CA SER A 117 -14.05 5.01 -4.58
C SER A 117 -14.49 3.60 -4.16
N GLN A 118 -15.21 2.87 -5.02
CA GLN A 118 -15.73 1.53 -4.76
C GLN A 118 -14.85 0.40 -5.34
N PHE A 119 -13.72 0.72 -5.97
CA PHE A 119 -12.83 -0.30 -6.54
C PHE A 119 -12.27 -1.29 -5.51
N TYR A 120 -12.20 -0.90 -4.24
CA TYR A 120 -11.84 -1.78 -3.13
C TYR A 120 -12.74 -3.02 -3.03
N GLU A 121 -14.00 -2.95 -3.48
CA GLU A 121 -14.95 -4.07 -3.46
C GLU A 121 -14.69 -5.09 -4.58
N LEU A 122 -14.02 -4.67 -5.66
CA LEU A 122 -13.70 -5.53 -6.81
C LEU A 122 -12.40 -6.30 -6.63
N GLU A 123 -11.59 -5.98 -5.63
CA GLU A 123 -10.32 -6.65 -5.38
C GLU A 123 -10.55 -8.02 -4.72
N ASP A 124 -10.21 -9.08 -5.47
CA ASP A 124 -10.31 -10.48 -5.06
C ASP A 124 -8.93 -11.15 -4.88
N TRP A 125 -7.84 -10.38 -4.96
CA TRP A 125 -6.45 -10.83 -4.90
C TRP A 125 -6.07 -11.86 -5.96
N THR A 126 -6.87 -11.99 -7.03
CA THR A 126 -6.55 -12.94 -8.09
C THR A 126 -5.43 -12.41 -8.97
N LEU A 127 -4.40 -13.25 -9.14
CA LEU A 127 -3.25 -12.93 -9.97
C LEU A 127 -3.66 -12.74 -11.43
N ASP A 128 -3.06 -11.74 -12.06
CA ASP A 128 -3.18 -11.55 -13.49
C ASP A 128 -2.40 -12.64 -14.25
N LYS A 129 -3.13 -13.48 -14.99
CA LYS A 129 -2.55 -14.55 -15.83
C LYS A 129 -2.06 -14.00 -17.18
N GLN A 130 -2.45 -12.79 -17.58
CA GLN A 130 -2.16 -12.23 -18.91
C GLN A 130 -0.83 -11.45 -18.98
N ASN A 131 -0.36 -10.89 -17.86
CA ASN A 131 0.91 -10.15 -17.79
C ASN A 131 2.15 -10.97 -18.21
N ASN A 132 2.10 -12.31 -18.18
CA ASN A 132 3.21 -13.16 -18.66
C ASN A 132 3.34 -13.23 -20.19
N LYS A 133 2.34 -12.77 -20.97
CA LYS A 133 2.36 -12.86 -22.45
C LYS A 133 2.83 -11.59 -23.14
N TYR A 134 2.50 -10.40 -22.62
CA TYR A 134 2.82 -9.14 -23.32
C TYR A 134 4.27 -8.66 -23.13
N ASN A 135 4.91 -8.95 -21.99
CA ASN A 135 6.32 -8.60 -21.78
C ASN A 135 7.31 -9.49 -22.55
N ASN A 136 6.87 -10.64 -23.07
CA ASN A 136 7.72 -11.51 -23.90
C ASN A 136 7.90 -11.03 -25.35
N ASN A 137 7.07 -10.10 -25.84
CA ASN A 137 7.16 -9.64 -27.23
C ASN A 137 8.04 -8.39 -27.40
N ASN A 138 8.22 -7.56 -26.37
CA ASN A 138 9.11 -6.39 -26.45
C ASN A 138 10.56 -6.67 -25.99
N ASN A 139 10.83 -7.82 -25.38
CA ASN A 139 12.16 -8.22 -24.88
C ASN A 139 12.84 -9.32 -25.73
N LYS A 140 12.57 -9.39 -27.04
CA LYS A 140 13.25 -10.36 -27.92
C LYS A 140 14.69 -9.99 -28.32
N ASN A 141 15.20 -8.83 -27.91
CA ASN A 141 16.54 -8.37 -28.33
C ASN A 141 17.63 -8.36 -27.24
N ASN A 142 17.38 -8.86 -26.02
CA ASN A 142 18.44 -9.03 -25.04
C ASN A 142 18.53 -10.49 -24.57
N ASN A 143 19.46 -11.23 -25.19
CA ASN A 143 19.93 -12.54 -24.75
C ASN A 143 20.66 -12.42 -23.41
N ASN A 144 19.91 -12.26 -22.32
CA ASN A 144 20.36 -12.62 -20.98
C ASN A 144 19.23 -13.39 -20.31
N ASN A 145 19.46 -14.69 -20.07
CA ASN A 145 18.63 -15.58 -19.26
C ASN A 145 18.64 -15.18 -17.77
N ASN A 146 18.38 -13.92 -17.47
CA ASN A 146 17.96 -13.48 -16.16
C ASN A 146 16.45 -13.29 -16.26
N ASN A 147 15.69 -14.15 -15.58
CA ASN A 147 14.27 -13.94 -15.29
C ASN A 147 14.10 -12.63 -14.52
N SER A 148 14.17 -11.49 -15.21
CA SER A 148 13.88 -10.17 -14.67
C SER A 148 12.36 -10.08 -14.42
N GLY A 149 11.95 -10.68 -13.32
CA GLY A 149 11.47 -9.92 -12.16
C GLY A 149 10.22 -9.07 -12.32
N ASN A 150 9.29 -9.38 -13.23
CA ASN A 150 7.99 -8.69 -13.19
C ASN A 150 7.20 -9.20 -11.98
N ALA A 151 7.13 -8.36 -10.95
CA ALA A 151 6.35 -8.61 -9.74
C ALA A 151 4.89 -8.97 -10.11
N LYS A 152 4.36 -10.01 -9.46
CA LYS A 152 3.00 -10.47 -9.78
C LYS A 152 1.98 -9.48 -9.25
N CYS A 153 1.09 -9.01 -10.12
CA CYS A 153 0.04 -8.04 -9.80
C CYS A 153 -1.34 -8.69 -9.90
N THR A 154 -2.35 -8.06 -9.31
CA THR A 154 -3.74 -8.52 -9.38
C THR A 154 -4.40 -8.12 -10.69
N LYS A 155 -5.49 -8.81 -11.05
CA LYS A 155 -6.30 -8.47 -12.24
C LYS A 155 -6.89 -7.06 -12.17
N LEU A 156 -7.12 -6.54 -10.96
CA LEU A 156 -7.70 -5.21 -10.77
C LEU A 156 -6.88 -4.13 -11.48
N MET A 157 -5.55 -4.27 -11.54
CA MET A 157 -4.68 -3.31 -12.23
C MET A 157 -5.07 -3.12 -13.70
N ASN A 158 -5.37 -4.22 -14.40
CA ASN A 158 -5.78 -4.17 -15.80
C ASN A 158 -7.19 -3.59 -15.93
N VAL A 159 -8.09 -3.93 -14.99
CA VAL A 159 -9.45 -3.38 -14.96
C VAL A 159 -9.40 -1.86 -14.81
N ILE A 160 -8.58 -1.35 -13.90
CA ILE A 160 -8.39 0.09 -13.67
C ILE A 160 -7.86 0.78 -14.91
N GLN A 161 -6.81 0.24 -15.52
CA GLN A 161 -6.22 0.80 -16.74
C GLN A 161 -7.27 0.89 -17.86
N CYS A 162 -7.94 -0.21 -18.19
CA CYS A 162 -8.96 -0.25 -19.23
C CYS A 162 -10.13 0.68 -18.93
N TYR A 163 -10.60 0.71 -17.68
CA TYR A 163 -11.68 1.59 -17.25
C TYR A 163 -11.31 3.06 -17.42
N GLN A 164 -10.15 3.48 -16.92
CA GLN A 164 -9.70 4.86 -16.99
C GLN A 164 -9.49 5.32 -18.43
N LEU A 165 -8.85 4.50 -19.27
CA LEU A 165 -8.67 4.77 -20.70
C LEU A 165 -10.02 4.93 -21.41
N TYR A 166 -10.99 4.05 -21.13
CA TYR A 166 -12.32 4.13 -21.69
C TYR A 166 -13.04 5.43 -21.29
N VAL A 167 -13.00 5.79 -20.01
CA VAL A 167 -13.63 7.02 -19.50
C VAL A 167 -13.01 8.25 -20.15
N LEU A 168 -11.68 8.34 -20.20
CA LEU A 168 -10.97 9.46 -20.85
C LEU A 168 -11.36 9.61 -22.32
N LEU A 169 -11.35 8.52 -23.08
CA LEU A 169 -11.75 8.51 -24.48
C LEU A 169 -13.20 9.00 -24.66
N LYS A 170 -14.12 8.56 -23.80
CA LYS A 170 -15.53 8.96 -23.90
C LYS A 170 -15.75 10.42 -23.49
N ILE A 171 -15.03 10.93 -22.50
CA ILE A 171 -15.07 12.34 -22.13
C ILE A 171 -14.51 13.20 -23.26
N SER A 172 -13.39 12.81 -23.88
CA SER A 172 -12.85 13.53 -25.04
C SER A 172 -13.89 13.63 -26.17
N ASN A 173 -14.50 12.50 -26.55
CA ASN A 173 -15.57 12.43 -27.56
C ASN A 173 -16.87 13.18 -27.18
N LEU A 174 -17.10 13.44 -25.89
CA LEU A 174 -18.25 14.20 -25.41
C LEU A 174 -18.04 15.70 -25.60
N VAL A 175 -16.79 16.15 -25.47
CA VAL A 175 -16.45 17.55 -25.27
C VAL A 175 -15.84 18.20 -26.53
N ILE A 176 -15.16 17.40 -27.35
CA ILE A 176 -14.65 17.81 -28.66
C ILE A 176 -15.69 17.44 -29.71
N HIS A 177 -16.05 18.40 -30.57
CA HIS A 177 -17.12 18.24 -31.55
C HIS A 177 -16.63 18.54 -32.96
N ASP A 178 -16.69 17.56 -33.86
CA ASP A 178 -16.25 17.72 -35.26
C ASP A 178 -17.27 18.42 -36.18
N GLN A 179 -18.41 18.87 -35.64
CA GLN A 179 -19.48 19.47 -36.46
C GLN A 179 -19.29 20.98 -36.60
N SER A 180 -18.96 21.42 -37.82
CA SER A 180 -18.99 22.83 -38.23
C SER A 180 -20.33 23.18 -38.87
N SER A 181 -21.06 24.12 -38.28
CA SER A 181 -22.21 24.81 -38.85
C SER A 181 -21.90 26.30 -39.06
N ASP A 182 -22.59 26.93 -40.02
CA ASP A 182 -22.38 28.35 -40.34
C ASP A 182 -22.61 29.27 -39.13
N TYR A 183 -23.56 28.91 -38.26
CA TYR A 183 -23.83 29.58 -36.99
C TYR A 183 -23.55 28.64 -35.81
N ASN A 184 -22.28 28.34 -35.56
CA ASN A 184 -21.86 27.51 -34.43
C ASN A 184 -22.26 28.13 -33.07
N VAL A 185 -23.33 27.59 -32.48
CA VAL A 185 -23.74 27.89 -31.11
C VAL A 185 -22.93 27.05 -30.12
N VAL A 186 -22.77 25.77 -30.42
CA VAL A 186 -21.92 24.86 -29.67
C VAL A 186 -20.47 25.06 -30.13
N ALA A 187 -19.56 25.25 -29.18
CA ALA A 187 -18.14 25.37 -29.49
C ALA A 187 -17.57 24.01 -29.95
N VAL A 188 -16.73 24.04 -30.99
CA VAL A 188 -15.99 22.88 -31.53
C VAL A 188 -15.02 22.32 -30.47
N TYR A 189 -14.41 23.22 -29.70
CA TYR A 189 -13.43 22.89 -28.66
C TYR A 189 -13.90 23.41 -27.28
N PRO A 190 -13.65 22.67 -26.18
CA PRO A 190 -14.01 23.10 -24.84
C PRO A 190 -13.38 24.43 -24.42
N SER A 191 -14.09 25.12 -23.51
CA SER A 191 -13.52 26.26 -22.81
C SER A 191 -12.37 25.84 -21.88
N LYS A 192 -11.42 26.76 -21.64
CA LYS A 192 -10.33 26.57 -20.67
C LYS A 192 -10.82 26.11 -19.30
N ARG A 193 -11.95 26.67 -18.83
CA ARG A 193 -12.58 26.29 -17.56
C ARG A 193 -13.01 24.82 -17.55
N MET A 194 -13.59 24.35 -18.64
CA MET A 194 -14.04 22.97 -18.78
C MET A 194 -12.84 22.00 -18.79
N LEU A 195 -11.78 22.33 -19.53
CA LEU A 195 -10.54 21.54 -19.53
C LEU A 195 -9.90 21.43 -18.15
N VAL A 196 -9.79 22.55 -17.43
CA VAL A 196 -9.28 22.55 -16.04
C VAL A 196 -10.17 21.71 -15.13
N SER A 197 -11.48 21.75 -15.32
CA SER A 197 -12.40 20.90 -14.55
C SER A 197 -12.20 19.41 -14.83
N ILE A 198 -11.94 19.02 -16.09
CA ILE A 198 -11.67 17.63 -16.46
C ILE A 198 -10.34 17.18 -15.84
N GLU A 199 -9.31 18.02 -15.94
CA GLU A 199 -7.98 17.78 -15.37
C GLU A 199 -8.04 17.54 -13.86
N ILE A 200 -8.75 18.39 -13.12
CA ILE A 200 -8.91 18.23 -11.67
C ILE A 200 -9.63 16.93 -11.33
N GLN A 201 -10.70 16.58 -12.05
CA GLN A 201 -11.46 15.35 -11.77
C GLN A 201 -10.68 14.09 -12.16
N PHE A 202 -9.88 14.16 -13.23
CA PHE A 202 -8.96 13.08 -13.59
C PHE A 202 -7.93 12.84 -12.48
N MET A 203 -7.21 13.87 -12.05
CA MET A 203 -6.25 13.76 -10.95
C MET A 203 -6.90 13.25 -9.66
N ARG A 204 -8.11 13.72 -9.37
CA ARG A 204 -8.89 13.26 -8.21
C ARG A 204 -9.24 11.77 -8.33
N SER A 205 -9.62 11.30 -9.52
CA SER A 205 -9.94 9.88 -9.73
C SER A 205 -8.74 8.98 -9.46
N LEU A 206 -7.52 9.39 -9.85
CA LEU A 206 -6.28 8.64 -9.60
C LEU A 206 -5.95 8.59 -8.11
N ASN A 207 -6.09 9.71 -7.38
CA ASN A 207 -5.90 9.74 -5.93
C ASN A 207 -6.90 8.81 -5.22
N ILE A 208 -8.18 8.87 -5.61
CA ILE A 208 -9.23 8.06 -4.99
C ILE A 208 -9.05 6.58 -5.27
N ILE A 209 -8.48 6.19 -6.41
CA ILE A 209 -8.11 4.79 -6.65
C ILE A 209 -7.08 4.30 -5.61
N VAL A 210 -6.05 5.11 -5.33
CA VAL A 210 -5.04 4.78 -4.30
C VAL A 210 -5.70 4.66 -2.93
N ASP A 211 -6.56 5.61 -2.56
CA ASP A 211 -7.31 5.56 -1.29
C ASP A 211 -8.22 4.33 -1.21
N SER A 212 -8.87 3.95 -2.31
CA SER A 212 -9.74 2.77 -2.39
C SER A 212 -8.93 1.50 -2.17
N MET A 213 -7.77 1.34 -2.82
CA MET A 213 -6.88 0.20 -2.57
C MET A 213 -6.37 0.17 -1.13
N MET A 214 -6.01 1.32 -0.57
CA MET A 214 -5.56 1.39 0.82
C MET A 214 -6.71 1.07 1.80
N LYS A 215 -7.95 1.42 1.46
CA LYS A 215 -9.14 1.00 2.21
C LYS A 215 -9.29 -0.52 2.19
N LYS A 216 -9.13 -1.18 1.03
CA LYS A 216 -9.13 -2.65 0.94
C LYS A 216 -8.04 -3.26 1.82
N TYR A 217 -6.82 -2.74 1.71
CA TYR A 217 -5.68 -3.16 2.52
C TYR A 217 -5.99 -3.09 4.01
N ASN A 218 -6.54 -1.98 4.49
CA ASN A 218 -6.87 -1.79 5.90
C ASN A 218 -7.99 -2.72 6.37
N LEU A 219 -9.02 -2.95 5.55
CA LEU A 219 -10.10 -3.89 5.86
C LEU A 219 -9.56 -5.32 6.02
N ASP A 220 -8.78 -5.78 5.04
CA ASP A 220 -8.23 -7.13 5.06
C ASP A 220 -7.20 -7.28 6.18
N ARG A 221 -6.43 -6.22 6.50
CA ARG A 221 -5.54 -6.18 7.67
C ARG A 221 -6.29 -6.31 9.00
N GLN A 222 -7.44 -5.68 9.15
CA GLN A 222 -8.24 -5.79 10.38
C GLN A 222 -8.84 -7.19 10.54
N ILE A 223 -9.39 -7.76 9.46
CA ILE A 223 -9.89 -9.15 9.43
C ILE A 223 -8.76 -10.13 9.82
N SER A 224 -7.55 -9.85 9.33
CA SER A 224 -6.34 -10.62 9.63
C SER A 224 -5.96 -10.60 11.12
N GLN A 225 -6.09 -9.45 11.80
CA GLN A 225 -5.78 -9.32 13.22
C GLN A 225 -6.84 -9.96 14.12
N GLN A 226 -8.08 -10.08 13.65
CA GLN A 226 -9.16 -10.72 14.40
C GLN A 226 -9.11 -12.25 14.29
N SER A 227 -8.72 -12.78 13.14
CA SER A 227 -8.61 -14.22 12.88
C SER A 227 -7.39 -14.90 13.51
N SER A 228 -6.36 -14.15 13.94
CA SER A 228 -5.21 -14.71 14.67
C SER A 228 -5.54 -15.26 16.07
N ASN A 229 -6.77 -15.05 16.57
CA ASN A 229 -7.28 -15.69 17.79
C ASN A 229 -7.97 -17.05 17.53
N SER A 230 -8.19 -17.42 16.27
CA SER A 230 -8.75 -18.72 15.86
C SER A 230 -7.67 -19.58 15.21
N MET A 231 -7.57 -20.83 15.64
CA MET A 231 -6.49 -21.77 15.34
C MET A 231 -6.54 -22.38 13.92
N ASP A 232 -6.93 -21.60 12.90
CA ASP A 232 -7.01 -22.05 11.51
C ASP A 232 -5.85 -21.51 10.66
N ASP A 233 -4.84 -22.37 10.51
CA ASP A 233 -3.53 -22.13 9.89
C ASP A 233 -3.57 -21.92 8.36
N SER A 234 -4.75 -22.11 7.72
CA SER A 234 -4.95 -21.95 6.28
C SER A 234 -5.17 -20.50 5.85
N ASN A 235 -5.86 -19.69 6.68
CA ASN A 235 -6.08 -18.25 6.40
C ASN A 235 -4.83 -17.41 6.66
N ALA A 236 -3.97 -17.81 7.61
CA ALA A 236 -2.69 -17.16 7.87
C ALA A 236 -1.71 -17.22 6.68
N LYS A 237 -1.83 -18.23 5.81
CA LYS A 237 -0.98 -18.36 4.60
C LYS A 237 -1.33 -17.34 3.50
N ASN A 238 -2.56 -16.85 3.44
CA ASN A 238 -2.98 -15.79 2.51
C ASN A 238 -2.70 -14.37 3.04
N LEU A 239 -2.42 -14.24 4.34
CA LEU A 239 -2.31 -12.97 5.07
C LEU A 239 -1.15 -12.06 4.63
N GLN A 240 -0.04 -12.64 4.19
CA GLN A 240 1.12 -11.86 3.73
C GLN A 240 1.11 -11.68 2.22
N VAL A 241 0.44 -12.60 1.50
CA VAL A 241 0.32 -12.57 0.06
C VAL A 241 -0.42 -11.31 -0.38
N PHE A 242 -1.55 -10.98 0.26
CA PHE A 242 -2.29 -9.77 -0.12
C PHE A 242 -1.49 -8.49 0.11
N LYS A 243 -0.70 -8.39 1.20
CA LYS A 243 0.15 -7.22 1.46
C LYS A 243 1.17 -7.02 0.34
N ILE A 244 1.85 -8.10 -0.05
CA ILE A 244 2.83 -8.09 -1.14
C ILE A 244 2.16 -7.74 -2.47
N LEU A 245 1.00 -8.33 -2.75
CA LEU A 245 0.24 -8.02 -3.97
C LEU A 245 -0.22 -6.57 -4.01
N THR A 246 -0.58 -5.98 -2.86
CA THR A 246 -0.95 -4.56 -2.75
C THR A 246 0.25 -3.67 -3.08
N MET A 247 1.43 -3.99 -2.55
CA MET A 247 2.68 -3.29 -2.86
C MET A 247 3.02 -3.39 -4.36
N ASN A 248 2.93 -4.59 -4.94
CA ASN A 248 3.17 -4.79 -6.37
C ASN A 248 2.17 -4.04 -7.24
N ASN A 249 0.90 -3.99 -6.83
CA ASN A 249 -0.13 -3.20 -7.50
C ASN A 249 0.22 -1.72 -7.51
N PHE A 250 0.68 -1.16 -6.38
CA PHE A 250 1.14 0.23 -6.32
C PHE A 250 2.34 0.49 -7.22
N ASP A 251 3.32 -0.42 -7.28
CA ASP A 251 4.46 -0.32 -8.19
C ASP A 251 4.02 -0.34 -9.67
N LYS A 252 3.05 -1.21 -10.02
CA LYS A 252 2.47 -1.24 -11.38
C LYS A 252 1.68 0.04 -11.70
N LEU A 253 0.97 0.61 -10.73
CA LEU A 253 0.27 1.88 -10.91
C LEU A 253 1.25 3.02 -11.16
N SER A 254 2.28 3.17 -10.34
CA SER A 254 3.23 4.28 -10.41
C SER A 254 4.12 4.21 -11.66
N ARG A 255 4.60 3.03 -12.04
CA ARG A 255 5.58 2.89 -13.14
C ARG A 255 4.98 2.70 -14.52
N ILE A 256 3.78 2.12 -14.62
CA ILE A 256 3.19 1.72 -15.89
C ILE A 256 1.86 2.42 -16.14
N ILE A 257 0.86 2.19 -15.27
CA ILE A 257 -0.52 2.57 -15.57
C ILE A 257 -0.69 4.09 -15.54
N TYR A 258 -0.26 4.78 -14.48
CA TYR A 258 -0.46 6.23 -14.36
C TYR A 258 0.33 7.02 -15.41
N PRO A 259 1.61 6.70 -15.70
CA PRO A 259 2.32 7.32 -16.82
C PRO A 259 1.59 7.15 -18.16
N GLU A 260 1.07 5.95 -18.46
CA GLU A 260 0.31 5.71 -19.69
C GLU A 260 -1.00 6.52 -19.73
N LEU A 261 -1.74 6.57 -18.62
CA LEU A 261 -2.98 7.36 -18.51
C LEU A 261 -2.70 8.86 -18.69
N LEU A 262 -1.60 9.38 -18.14
CA LEU A 262 -1.18 10.77 -18.29
C LEU A 262 -0.85 11.09 -19.75
N LEU A 263 -0.12 10.21 -20.44
CA LEU A 263 0.18 10.39 -21.86
C LEU A 263 -1.08 10.39 -22.74
N GLN A 264 -2.05 9.53 -22.45
CA GLN A 264 -3.32 9.52 -23.17
C GLN A 264 -4.17 10.75 -22.85
N PHE A 265 -4.16 11.22 -21.61
CA PHE A 265 -4.80 12.48 -21.23
C PHE A 265 -4.22 13.66 -22.02
N ASP A 266 -2.89 13.77 -22.06
CA ASP A 266 -2.17 14.81 -22.80
C ASP A 266 -2.51 14.78 -24.29
N LYS A 267 -2.60 13.59 -24.88
CA LYS A 267 -3.01 13.39 -26.28
C LYS A 267 -4.45 13.79 -26.56
N PHE A 268 -5.38 13.56 -25.62
CA PHE A 268 -6.80 13.83 -25.85
C PHE A 268 -7.22 15.28 -25.60
N PHE A 269 -6.44 16.04 -24.84
CA PHE A 269 -6.81 17.39 -24.38
C PHE A 269 -5.74 18.46 -24.63
N ASP A 270 -4.67 18.12 -25.36
CA ASP A 270 -3.53 18.99 -25.67
C ASP A 270 -2.95 19.65 -24.40
N LYS A 271 -2.56 18.79 -23.46
CA LYS A 271 -1.97 19.17 -22.16
C LYS A 271 -0.59 18.54 -21.97
N ASP A 272 0.11 19.01 -20.94
CA ASP A 272 1.43 18.54 -20.55
C ASP A 272 1.43 18.08 -19.07
N LEU A 273 0.46 17.25 -18.68
CA LEU A 273 0.35 16.72 -17.33
C LEU A 273 1.45 15.70 -17.03
N SER A 274 1.87 14.91 -18.04
CA SER A 274 2.93 13.90 -17.91
C SER A 274 4.31 14.49 -17.57
N LYS A 275 4.55 15.76 -17.90
CA LYS A 275 5.81 16.46 -17.63
C LYS A 275 5.85 17.09 -16.24
N GLN A 276 4.73 17.13 -15.53
CA GLN A 276 4.65 17.75 -14.21
C GLN A 276 5.12 16.78 -13.14
N ASN A 277 5.80 17.30 -12.11
CA ASN A 277 6.14 16.51 -10.94
C ASN A 277 4.89 16.38 -10.04
N LEU A 278 4.12 15.33 -10.26
CA LEU A 278 2.85 15.10 -9.58
C LEU A 278 3.08 14.51 -8.19
N LYS A 279 2.51 15.16 -7.17
CA LYS A 279 2.51 14.66 -5.77
C LYS A 279 1.96 13.24 -5.65
N LEU A 280 1.07 12.84 -6.56
CA LEU A 280 0.47 11.50 -6.64
C LEU A 280 1.51 10.38 -6.54
N PHE A 281 2.65 10.49 -7.23
CA PHE A 281 3.68 9.45 -7.19
C PHE A 281 4.33 9.33 -5.81
N ALA A 282 4.61 10.46 -5.15
CA ALA A 282 5.14 10.48 -3.79
C ALA A 282 4.15 9.89 -2.77
N ASP A 283 2.85 10.11 -2.96
CA ASP A 283 1.80 9.54 -2.11
C ASP A 283 1.71 8.00 -2.28
N ILE A 284 1.89 7.47 -3.51
CA ILE A 284 1.96 6.03 -3.78
C ILE A 284 3.22 5.40 -3.16
N ASP A 285 4.37 6.06 -3.28
CA ASP A 285 5.62 5.58 -2.70
C ASP A 285 5.51 5.49 -1.17
N LYS A 286 4.90 6.51 -0.54
CA LYS A 286 4.64 6.51 0.89
C LYS A 286 3.68 5.37 1.32
N ALA A 287 2.64 5.11 0.54
CA ALA A 287 1.73 3.98 0.79
C ALA A 287 2.46 2.64 0.67
N SER A 288 3.32 2.49 -0.35
CA SER A 288 4.12 1.28 -0.56
C SER A 288 5.10 1.04 0.58
N LEU A 289 5.80 2.08 1.04
CA LEU A 289 6.69 2.01 2.22
C LEU A 289 5.93 1.61 3.48
N THR A 290 4.73 2.15 3.69
CA THR A 290 3.89 1.79 4.86
C THR A 290 3.55 0.29 4.87
N ILE A 291 3.31 -0.30 3.70
CA ILE A 291 3.04 -1.74 3.58
C ILE A 291 4.30 -2.57 3.84
N ILE A 292 5.45 -2.14 3.32
CA ILE A 292 6.75 -2.79 3.57
C ILE A 292 7.06 -2.77 5.06
N ASP A 293 6.90 -1.63 5.72
CA ASP A 293 7.12 -1.49 7.17
C ASP A 293 6.20 -2.40 7.97
N ASP A 294 4.94 -2.56 7.55
CA ASP A 294 3.99 -3.46 8.22
C ASP A 294 4.37 -4.95 8.02
N ILE A 295 4.86 -5.34 6.84
CA ILE A 295 5.42 -6.69 6.62
C ILE A 295 6.64 -6.89 7.54
N LEU A 296 7.58 -5.95 7.52
CA LEU A 296 8.80 -6.02 8.34
C LEU A 296 8.49 -6.10 9.82
N ASN A 297 7.54 -5.31 10.33
CA ASN A 297 7.21 -5.28 11.75
C ASN A 297 6.65 -6.62 12.26
N ILE A 298 5.79 -7.29 11.47
CA ILE A 298 5.26 -8.62 11.83
C ILE A 298 6.40 -9.64 11.92
N GLU A 299 7.29 -9.62 10.93
CA GLU A 299 8.41 -10.55 10.85
C GLU A 299 9.46 -10.29 11.94
N LYS A 300 9.80 -9.03 12.18
CA LYS A 300 10.70 -8.59 13.26
C LYS A 300 10.15 -9.00 14.63
N LEU A 301 8.84 -8.91 14.84
CA LEU A 301 8.18 -9.36 16.09
C LEU A 301 8.25 -10.88 16.27
N TYR A 302 8.01 -11.67 15.21
CA TYR A 302 8.13 -13.12 15.29
C TYR A 302 9.57 -13.54 15.66
N ILE A 303 10.57 -12.97 14.97
CA ILE A 303 11.98 -13.22 15.27
C ILE A 303 12.31 -12.85 16.72
N ALA A 304 11.90 -11.66 17.17
CA ALA A 304 12.15 -11.20 18.53
C ALA A 304 11.49 -12.12 19.59
N GLN A 305 10.27 -12.60 19.35
CA GLN A 305 9.59 -13.52 20.25
C GLN A 305 10.32 -14.86 20.37
N THR A 306 10.81 -15.42 19.26
CA THR A 306 11.56 -16.67 19.25
C THR A 306 12.91 -16.53 19.97
N VAL A 307 13.65 -15.45 19.71
CA VAL A 307 14.91 -15.14 20.42
C VAL A 307 14.66 -14.93 21.91
N ASN A 308 13.69 -14.09 22.28
CA ASN A 308 13.37 -13.81 23.68
C ASN A 308 12.91 -15.08 24.43
N LYS A 309 12.17 -15.96 23.75
CA LYS A 309 11.75 -17.26 24.31
C LYS A 309 12.98 -18.07 24.70
N PHE A 310 13.99 -18.19 23.83
CA PHE A 310 15.24 -18.89 24.14
C PHE A 310 15.92 -18.31 25.38
N PHE A 311 16.24 -17.01 25.40
CA PHE A 311 16.94 -16.38 26.53
C PHE A 311 16.16 -16.48 27.85
N HIS A 312 14.84 -16.38 27.83
CA HIS A 312 14.00 -16.52 29.04
C HIS A 312 13.79 -17.98 29.50
N THR A 313 13.81 -18.96 28.58
CA THR A 313 13.81 -20.38 28.96
C THR A 313 15.12 -20.80 29.59
N THR A 314 16.25 -20.30 29.07
CA THR A 314 17.60 -20.64 29.54
C THR A 314 17.92 -19.96 30.90
N THR A 315 17.34 -18.80 31.19
CA THR A 315 17.51 -18.09 32.47
C THR A 315 16.56 -18.53 33.60
N GLY A 316 15.47 -19.25 33.28
CA GLY A 316 14.68 -20.00 34.28
C GLY A 316 13.70 -19.18 35.14
N ALA A 317 13.27 -17.99 34.72
CA ALA A 317 12.28 -17.20 35.47
C ALA A 317 10.86 -17.79 35.40
N LYS A 318 10.39 -18.25 34.23
CA LYS A 318 9.04 -18.83 34.05
C LYS A 318 8.92 -20.29 34.52
N ALA A 319 10.04 -21.02 34.59
CA ALA A 319 10.08 -22.41 35.06
C ALA A 319 10.01 -22.52 36.59
N LYS A 320 10.59 -21.57 37.33
CA LYS A 320 10.48 -21.52 38.81
C LYS A 320 9.03 -21.37 39.28
N ALA A 321 8.19 -20.63 38.56
CA ALA A 321 6.76 -20.48 38.89
C ALA A 321 5.95 -21.76 38.61
N LYS A 322 6.23 -22.50 37.52
CA LYS A 322 5.53 -23.75 37.18
C LYS A 322 6.03 -24.97 37.98
N ALA A 323 7.31 -25.05 38.31
CA ALA A 323 7.87 -26.15 39.12
C ALA A 323 7.37 -26.12 40.57
N LYS A 324 7.18 -24.92 41.15
CA LYS A 324 6.60 -24.75 42.49
C LYS A 324 5.13 -25.21 42.57
N ALA A 325 4.39 -25.14 41.46
CA ALA A 325 2.98 -25.53 41.39
C ALA A 325 2.74 -27.03 41.13
N LYS A 326 3.76 -27.81 40.74
CA LYS A 326 3.63 -29.22 40.36
C LYS A 326 4.50 -30.20 41.15
N GLY A 327 5.18 -29.77 42.22
CA GLY A 327 5.94 -30.66 43.10
C GLY A 327 6.99 -31.52 42.39
N THR A 328 7.46 -31.09 41.22
CA THR A 328 8.38 -31.85 40.36
C THR A 328 9.72 -31.12 40.28
N ASN A 329 10.78 -31.82 40.69
CA ASN A 329 12.16 -31.39 40.49
C ASN A 329 12.49 -31.46 38.99
N ILE A 330 12.16 -30.42 38.23
CA ILE A 330 12.67 -30.27 36.87
C ILE A 330 14.15 -29.93 36.99
N SER A 331 15.03 -30.89 36.70
CA SER A 331 16.46 -30.63 36.58
C SER A 331 16.68 -29.60 35.47
N TYR A 332 17.36 -28.51 35.81
CA TYR A 332 17.89 -27.57 34.84
C TYR A 332 18.76 -28.36 33.85
N THR A 333 18.37 -28.46 32.58
CA THR A 333 19.31 -28.91 31.56
C THR A 333 20.21 -27.73 31.25
N SER A 334 21.26 -27.56 32.05
CA SER A 334 22.46 -26.90 31.54
C SER A 334 22.80 -27.56 30.21
N PRO A 335 23.17 -26.80 29.16
CA PRO A 335 23.64 -27.44 27.94
C PRO A 335 24.76 -28.42 28.34
N GLN A 336 24.60 -29.69 27.97
CA GLN A 336 25.55 -30.75 28.29
C GLN A 336 26.49 -31.04 27.12
N VAL A 337 26.15 -30.52 25.93
CA VAL A 337 26.83 -30.82 24.67
C VAL A 337 26.97 -29.53 23.86
N LEU A 338 28.10 -29.42 23.17
CA LEU A 338 28.40 -28.41 22.17
C LEU A 338 27.50 -28.63 20.93
N LYS A 339 26.61 -27.69 20.61
CA LYS A 339 25.65 -27.82 19.50
C LYS A 339 25.11 -26.47 19.07
N VAL A 340 24.55 -26.41 17.85
CA VAL A 340 23.70 -25.30 17.40
C VAL A 340 22.33 -25.42 18.06
N ASP A 341 21.84 -24.32 18.63
CA ASP A 341 20.58 -24.31 19.35
C ASP A 341 19.37 -24.31 18.41
N GLY A 342 18.30 -25.02 18.83
CA GLY A 342 17.11 -25.24 18.01
C GLY A 342 16.37 -23.97 17.56
N PHE A 343 16.52 -22.86 18.30
CA PHE A 343 15.89 -21.59 17.92
C PHE A 343 16.50 -21.01 16.62
N VAL A 344 17.78 -21.28 16.35
CA VAL A 344 18.46 -20.84 15.12
C VAL A 344 17.84 -21.55 13.92
N TYR A 345 17.65 -22.87 14.02
CA TYR A 345 16.96 -23.66 13.00
C TYR A 345 15.53 -23.16 12.77
N GLU A 346 14.76 -22.90 13.85
CA GLU A 346 13.39 -22.37 13.75
C GLU A 346 13.36 -21.04 12.97
N ILE A 347 14.30 -20.13 13.26
CA ILE A 347 14.42 -18.84 12.58
C ILE A 347 14.86 -19.01 11.12
N LEU A 348 15.89 -19.82 10.84
CA LEU A 348 16.37 -20.05 9.48
C LEU A 348 15.32 -20.73 8.61
N ILE A 349 14.58 -21.71 9.13
CA ILE A 349 13.43 -22.33 8.44
C ILE A 349 12.34 -21.28 8.17
N HIS A 350 12.14 -20.35 9.08
CA HIS A 350 11.21 -19.24 8.86
C HIS A 350 11.67 -18.31 7.72
N PHE A 351 12.97 -18.00 7.64
CA PHE A 351 13.54 -17.33 6.48
C PHE A 351 13.33 -18.12 5.18
N VAL A 352 13.53 -19.44 5.18
CA VAL A 352 13.23 -20.30 4.01
C VAL A 352 11.77 -20.20 3.58
N LYS A 353 10.83 -20.24 4.54
CA LYS A 353 9.40 -20.06 4.27
C LYS A 353 9.12 -18.69 3.67
N LEU A 354 9.77 -17.65 4.16
CA LEU A 354 9.64 -16.28 3.69
C LEU A 354 10.23 -16.13 2.27
N ILE A 355 11.40 -16.71 2.00
CA ILE A 355 12.00 -16.76 0.66
C ILE A 355 11.04 -17.42 -0.33
N ASN A 356 10.52 -18.61 -0.01
CA ASN A 356 9.62 -19.34 -0.90
C ASN A 356 8.27 -18.64 -1.14
N LYS A 357 7.82 -17.80 -0.20
CA LYS A 357 6.55 -17.05 -0.32
C LYS A 357 6.72 -15.70 -1.00
N ILE A 358 7.74 -14.93 -0.62
CA ILE A 358 7.91 -13.53 -1.02
C ILE A 358 8.67 -13.43 -2.35
N LYS A 359 9.76 -14.19 -2.54
CA LYS A 359 10.57 -14.17 -3.75
C LYS A 359 9.78 -14.36 -5.07
N PRO A 360 8.79 -15.27 -5.18
CA PRO A 360 8.04 -15.43 -6.43
C PRO A 360 6.99 -14.35 -6.67
N LEU A 361 6.78 -13.43 -5.73
CA LEU A 361 5.77 -12.38 -5.80
C LEU A 361 6.41 -10.99 -5.98
N THR A 362 7.51 -10.70 -5.29
CA THR A 362 8.15 -9.36 -5.28
C THR A 362 9.24 -9.21 -6.33
N ASN A 363 9.59 -7.96 -6.64
CA ASN A 363 10.84 -7.64 -7.33
C ASN A 363 12.06 -8.03 -6.45
N GLU A 364 13.17 -8.39 -7.09
CA GLU A 364 14.41 -8.87 -6.47
C GLU A 364 15.03 -7.82 -5.54
N GLU A 365 15.06 -6.55 -5.94
CA GLU A 365 15.63 -5.46 -5.13
C GLU A 365 14.88 -5.24 -3.81
N VAL A 366 13.54 -5.24 -3.87
CA VAL A 366 12.68 -5.08 -2.69
C VAL A 366 12.82 -6.29 -1.78
N PHE A 367 12.88 -7.49 -2.37
CA PHE A 367 13.08 -8.73 -1.64
C PHE A 367 14.41 -8.74 -0.87
N VAL A 368 15.51 -8.37 -1.53
CA VAL A 368 16.84 -8.28 -0.89
C VAL A 368 16.82 -7.26 0.25
N THR A 369 16.17 -6.11 0.04
CA THR A 369 16.03 -5.08 1.08
C THR A 369 15.29 -5.61 2.31
N ILE A 370 14.18 -6.32 2.11
CA ILE A 370 13.41 -6.94 3.18
C ILE A 370 14.26 -7.96 3.95
N ILE A 371 14.96 -8.85 3.25
CA ILE A 371 15.80 -9.89 3.89
C ILE A 371 16.93 -9.24 4.70
N ASN A 372 17.62 -8.26 4.14
CA ASN A 372 18.73 -7.56 4.81
C ASN A 372 18.27 -6.89 6.12
N GLU A 373 17.11 -6.25 6.10
CA GLU A 373 16.51 -5.64 7.30
C GLU A 373 16.15 -6.68 8.37
N LEU A 374 15.68 -7.87 7.95
CA LEU A 374 15.37 -8.96 8.87
C LEU A 374 16.62 -9.61 9.45
N GLN A 375 17.66 -9.81 8.63
CA GLN A 375 18.97 -10.30 9.08
C GLN A 375 19.58 -9.37 10.12
N LEU A 376 19.58 -8.06 9.84
CA LEU A 376 20.08 -7.04 10.76
C LEU A 376 19.31 -7.07 12.09
N ASN A 377 17.98 -7.17 12.03
CA ASN A 377 17.14 -7.24 13.22
C ASN A 377 17.37 -8.53 14.04
N LEU A 378 17.58 -9.67 13.37
CA LEU A 378 17.93 -10.93 14.05
C LEU A 378 19.22 -10.76 14.87
N LEU A 379 20.31 -10.31 14.22
CA LEU A 379 21.61 -10.15 14.85
C LEU A 379 21.56 -9.13 16.00
N LYS A 380 20.84 -8.02 15.79
CA LYS A 380 20.64 -7.00 16.83
C LYS A 380 19.86 -7.54 18.03
N ASN A 381 18.78 -8.29 17.81
CA ASN A 381 18.02 -8.88 18.90
C ASN A 381 18.84 -9.91 19.70
N ILE A 382 19.69 -10.70 19.05
CA ILE A 382 20.59 -11.62 19.75
C ILE A 382 21.60 -10.82 20.58
N LEU A 383 22.19 -9.76 20.03
CA LEU A 383 23.14 -8.88 20.73
C LEU A 383 22.50 -8.21 21.95
N ASP A 384 21.34 -7.59 21.78
CA ASP A 384 20.65 -6.88 22.86
C ASP A 384 20.24 -7.84 23.99
N ASN A 385 19.75 -9.04 23.65
CA ASN A 385 19.46 -10.07 24.65
C ASN A 385 20.73 -10.58 25.35
N THR A 386 21.83 -10.78 24.61
CA THR A 386 23.11 -11.17 25.19
C THR A 386 23.61 -10.12 26.19
N ARG A 387 23.39 -8.83 25.90
CA ARG A 387 23.73 -7.71 26.79
C ARG A 387 22.87 -7.66 28.04
N GLN A 388 21.56 -7.86 27.90
CA GLN A 388 20.60 -7.69 29.00
C GLN A 388 20.45 -8.94 29.89
N ILE A 389 20.64 -10.13 29.32
CA ILE A 389 20.33 -11.40 29.95
C ILE A 389 21.62 -12.21 30.14
N LEU A 390 21.99 -12.46 31.39
CA LEU A 390 23.16 -13.26 31.73
C LEU A 390 22.84 -14.76 31.56
N LEU A 391 23.60 -15.44 30.70
CA LEU A 391 23.54 -16.90 30.57
C LEU A 391 24.28 -17.56 31.74
N LYS A 392 23.76 -18.70 32.20
CA LYS A 392 24.20 -19.36 33.46
C LYS A 392 25.47 -20.19 33.35
N SER A 393 25.93 -20.50 32.14
CA SER A 393 27.06 -21.42 31.90
C SER A 393 27.93 -20.96 30.76
N SER A 394 29.25 -21.14 30.88
CA SER A 394 30.21 -20.86 29.80
C SER A 394 29.86 -21.58 28.49
N LEU A 395 29.44 -22.85 28.56
CA LEU A 395 29.00 -23.63 27.39
C LEU A 395 27.78 -23.00 26.66
N ALA A 396 26.92 -22.24 27.36
CA ALA A 396 25.81 -21.56 26.70
C ALA A 396 26.30 -20.36 25.85
N TYR A 397 27.35 -19.67 26.28
CA TYR A 397 27.99 -18.63 25.48
C TYR A 397 28.75 -19.23 24.30
N VAL A 398 29.40 -20.39 24.48
CA VAL A 398 30.08 -21.12 23.39
C VAL A 398 29.08 -21.63 22.34
N ASN A 399 27.93 -22.18 22.75
CA ASN A 399 26.86 -22.56 21.82
C ASN A 399 26.29 -21.33 21.10
N LEU A 400 26.09 -20.21 21.78
CA LEU A 400 25.65 -18.97 21.13
C LEU A 400 26.68 -18.43 20.12
N LYS A 401 27.97 -18.66 20.37
CA LYS A 401 29.04 -18.37 19.40
C LYS A 401 28.97 -19.29 18.19
N LEU A 402 28.66 -20.58 18.38
CA LEU A 402 28.39 -21.50 17.28
C LEU A 402 27.17 -21.04 16.47
N ASP A 403 26.09 -20.65 17.14
CA ASP A 403 24.86 -20.15 16.52
C ASP A 403 25.13 -18.95 15.60
N ALA A 404 25.90 -17.96 16.08
CA ALA A 404 26.25 -16.78 15.31
C ALA A 404 27.11 -17.11 14.08
N ASN A 405 28.07 -18.03 14.21
CA ASN A 405 28.89 -18.49 13.08
C ASN A 405 28.11 -19.37 12.10
N PHE A 406 27.17 -20.17 12.59
CA PHE A 406 26.29 -20.97 11.74
C PHE A 406 25.37 -20.07 10.90
N ILE A 407 24.78 -19.04 11.50
CA ILE A 407 24.01 -18.02 10.79
C ILE A 407 24.84 -17.36 9.67
N LEU A 408 26.09 -16.98 9.96
CA LEU A 408 27.00 -16.41 8.97
C LEU A 408 27.20 -17.35 7.77
N LEU A 409 27.58 -18.60 8.04
CA LEU A 409 27.87 -19.58 6.99
C LEU A 409 26.64 -19.94 6.14
N VAL A 410 25.44 -19.97 6.74
CA VAL A 410 24.21 -20.21 5.98
C VAL A 410 23.91 -19.06 5.02
N PHE A 411 24.09 -17.81 5.45
CA PHE A 411 23.85 -16.65 4.59
C PHE A 411 24.97 -16.40 3.56
N GLU A 412 26.24 -16.68 3.87
CA GLU A 412 27.36 -16.53 2.93
C GLU A 412 27.32 -17.53 1.76
N LYS A 413 26.66 -18.69 1.94
CA LYS A 413 26.42 -19.64 0.83
C LYS A 413 25.52 -19.05 -0.26
N SER A 414 24.68 -18.08 0.07
CA SER A 414 23.84 -17.38 -0.91
C SER A 414 24.68 -16.45 -1.77
N LYS A 415 24.35 -16.34 -3.07
CA LYS A 415 24.90 -15.28 -3.94
C LYS A 415 24.14 -13.95 -3.83
N LEU A 416 22.90 -13.98 -3.33
CA LEU A 416 21.98 -12.83 -3.37
C LEU A 416 21.61 -12.31 -1.98
N LEU A 417 21.66 -13.16 -0.95
CA LEU A 417 21.20 -12.87 0.42
C LEU A 417 22.38 -12.82 1.41
N GLN A 418 23.56 -12.45 0.92
CA GLN A 418 24.75 -12.29 1.75
C GLN A 418 24.53 -11.18 2.78
N LEU A 419 25.13 -11.33 3.96
CA LEU A 419 25.08 -10.30 4.98
C LEU A 419 25.72 -9.02 4.43
N ASN A 420 24.99 -7.91 4.47
CA ASN A 420 25.52 -6.60 4.13
C ASN A 420 26.56 -6.13 5.18
N ASP A 421 27.35 -5.11 4.82
CA ASP A 421 28.40 -4.55 5.68
C ASP A 421 27.90 -4.18 7.09
N SER A 422 26.67 -3.67 7.18
CA SER A 422 26.03 -3.29 8.44
C SER A 422 25.75 -4.52 9.32
N SER A 423 25.21 -5.59 8.75
CA SER A 423 24.94 -6.85 9.44
C SER A 423 26.23 -7.53 9.87
N TYR A 424 27.26 -7.51 9.01
CA TYR A 424 28.58 -8.05 9.34
C TYR A 424 29.24 -7.31 10.50
N LYS A 425 29.16 -5.97 10.55
CA LYS A 425 29.64 -5.18 11.69
C LYS A 425 28.92 -5.55 12.99
N ILE A 426 27.60 -5.73 12.97
CA ILE A 426 26.85 -6.16 14.16
C ILE A 426 27.24 -7.57 14.57
N LEU A 427 27.46 -8.48 13.63
CA LEU A 427 27.92 -9.84 13.92
C LEU A 427 29.29 -9.83 14.61
N GLN A 428 30.25 -9.03 14.13
CA GLN A 428 31.55 -8.88 14.79
C GLN A 428 31.41 -8.35 16.22
N ILE A 429 30.56 -7.36 16.43
CA ILE A 429 30.25 -6.83 17.77
C ILE A 429 29.64 -7.92 18.66
N LEU A 430 28.71 -8.72 18.12
CA LEU A 430 28.10 -9.84 18.82
C LEU A 430 29.12 -10.89 19.24
N LEU A 431 30.00 -11.33 18.33
CA LEU A 431 31.03 -12.31 18.64
C LEU A 431 31.99 -11.80 19.72
N ASN A 432 32.40 -10.53 19.64
CA ASN A 432 33.26 -9.90 20.65
C ASN A 432 32.55 -9.78 22.01
N GLU A 433 31.27 -9.41 22.04
CA GLU A 433 30.48 -9.31 23.26
C GLU A 433 30.28 -10.67 23.93
N ILE A 434 30.03 -11.72 23.15
CA ILE A 434 29.93 -13.10 23.64
C ILE A 434 31.25 -13.53 24.30
N ASP A 435 32.38 -13.29 23.63
CA ASP A 435 33.70 -13.64 24.15
C ASP A 435 34.05 -12.84 25.42
N ASN A 436 33.79 -11.52 25.42
CA ASN A 436 34.02 -10.67 26.58
C ASN A 436 33.20 -11.11 27.79
N LYS A 437 31.89 -11.34 27.64
CA LYS A 437 31.03 -11.78 28.74
C LYS A 437 31.38 -13.17 29.26
N ASN A 438 31.76 -14.09 28.37
CA ASN A 438 32.19 -15.42 28.76
C ASN A 438 33.48 -15.35 29.60
N ASN A 439 34.43 -14.51 29.19
CA ASN A 439 35.67 -14.31 29.93
C ASN A 439 35.42 -13.61 31.27
N GLU A 440 34.67 -12.51 31.30
CA GLU A 440 34.37 -11.75 32.51
C GLU A 440 33.66 -12.57 33.60
N LEU A 441 32.68 -13.40 33.21
CA LEU A 441 31.86 -14.17 34.15
C LEU A 441 32.50 -15.49 34.57
N PHE A 442 33.37 -16.07 33.73
CA PHE A 442 34.00 -17.37 33.96
C PHE A 442 35.51 -17.27 33.82
N ASN A 443 36.15 -16.47 34.69
CA ASN A 443 37.62 -16.26 34.65
C ASN A 443 38.44 -17.47 35.15
N ASP A 444 37.84 -18.37 35.92
CA ASP A 444 38.52 -19.57 36.41
C ASP A 444 38.60 -20.64 35.32
N LYS A 445 39.81 -21.16 35.04
CA LYS A 445 40.07 -22.25 34.08
C LYS A 445 39.22 -23.51 34.32
N ASN A 446 38.66 -23.69 35.52
CA ASN A 446 37.81 -24.81 35.89
C ASN A 446 36.31 -24.59 35.57
N GLN A 447 35.90 -23.35 35.27
CA GLN A 447 34.52 -22.97 34.93
C GLN A 447 34.36 -22.65 33.43
N GLN A 448 35.46 -22.39 32.72
CA GLN A 448 35.47 -22.25 31.27
C GLN A 448 35.29 -23.60 30.58
N PHE A 449 34.40 -23.65 29.60
CA PHE A 449 34.29 -24.81 28.73
C PHE A 449 35.46 -24.81 27.74
N ASN A 450 36.42 -25.72 27.92
CA ASN A 450 37.54 -25.89 27.01
C ASN A 450 37.09 -26.71 25.79
N TYR A 451 37.12 -26.09 24.61
CA TYR A 451 36.88 -26.76 23.33
C TYR A 451 38.11 -26.58 22.42
N SER A 452 38.42 -27.57 21.58
CA SER A 452 39.42 -27.37 20.53
C SER A 452 38.79 -26.64 19.34
N LYS A 453 39.58 -25.80 18.65
CA LYS A 453 39.11 -25.15 17.41
C LYS A 453 38.70 -26.17 16.35
N LYS A 454 39.33 -27.35 16.33
CA LYS A 454 39.00 -28.43 15.40
C LYS A 454 37.62 -29.03 15.68
N ASP A 455 37.29 -29.29 16.95
CA ASP A 455 35.97 -29.84 17.32
C ASP A 455 34.85 -28.83 17.06
N PHE A 456 35.13 -27.54 17.26
CA PHE A 456 34.21 -26.44 16.95
C PHE A 456 33.91 -26.36 15.46
N ASP A 457 34.96 -26.40 14.62
CA ASP A 457 34.83 -26.35 13.16
C ASP A 457 34.20 -27.64 12.60
N GLU A 458 34.48 -28.81 13.19
CA GLU A 458 33.92 -30.10 12.79
C GLU A 458 32.41 -30.16 13.07
N ILE A 459 31.97 -29.73 14.27
CA ILE A 459 30.55 -29.64 14.60
C ILE A 459 29.83 -28.64 13.69
N LEU A 460 30.47 -27.51 13.38
CA LEU A 460 29.91 -26.51 12.47
C LEU A 460 29.76 -27.08 11.05
N GLN A 461 30.77 -27.78 10.53
CA GLN A 461 30.71 -28.43 9.21
C GLN A 461 29.67 -29.54 9.15
N LEU A 462 29.56 -30.36 10.21
CA LEU A 462 28.60 -31.46 10.28
C LEU A 462 27.15 -30.93 10.27
N ASN A 463 26.86 -29.90 11.08
CA ASN A 463 25.55 -29.24 11.06
C ASN A 463 25.26 -28.59 9.69
N MET A 464 26.27 -28.04 9.01
CA MET A 464 26.11 -27.48 7.66
C MET A 464 25.86 -28.53 6.57
N GLN A 465 26.38 -29.76 6.74
CA GLN A 465 26.14 -30.88 5.83
C GLN A 465 24.74 -31.47 6.05
N ASP A 466 24.35 -31.70 7.30
CA ASP A 466 23.04 -32.24 7.66
C ASP A 466 21.90 -31.30 7.22
N SER A 467 22.14 -30.00 7.28
CA SER A 467 21.15 -28.96 6.94
C SER A 467 21.25 -28.48 5.49
N ALA A 468 22.15 -29.05 4.68
CA ALA A 468 22.42 -28.57 3.32
C ALA A 468 21.18 -28.63 2.41
N ASN A 469 20.33 -29.64 2.58
CA ASN A 469 19.11 -29.79 1.80
C ASN A 469 18.04 -28.76 2.20
N GLU A 470 17.89 -28.49 3.50
CA GLU A 470 16.88 -27.58 4.04
C GLU A 470 17.18 -26.12 3.72
N PHE A 471 18.47 -25.77 3.65
CA PHE A 471 18.95 -24.41 3.38
C PHE A 471 19.48 -24.21 1.95
N SER A 472 19.22 -25.17 1.05
CA SER A 472 19.60 -25.10 -0.37
C SER A 472 18.97 -23.93 -1.14
N CYS A 473 17.92 -23.31 -0.60
CA CYS A 473 17.22 -22.20 -1.22
C CYS A 473 17.86 -20.83 -0.99
N PHE A 474 18.84 -20.73 -0.09
CA PHE A 474 19.56 -19.49 0.20
C PHE A 474 20.50 -19.13 -0.96
#